data_AF-A0A180F8Z6-F1
#
_entry.id   AF-A0A180F8Z6-F1
#
_cell.length_a   1.000
_cell.length_b   1.000
_cell.length_c   1.000
_cell.angle_alpha   90.00
_cell.angle_beta   90.00
_cell.angle_gamma   90.00
#
_symmetry.space_group_name_H-M   'P 1'
#
loop_
_entity.id
_entity.type
_entity.pdbx_description
1 polymer ?
#
loop_
_entity_poly.entity_id
_entity_poly.type
_entity_poly.pdbx_seq_one_letter_code
_entity_poly.pdbx_strand_id
1 'polypeptide(L)'
;MKKIEEEWKVIPEVPEYEISNLGRCRNIKRNKVIKERVLKIGSSYRAFYYRLHIKGNIFTRTVGKLVAQAFVPNPNGCTQIRYKDGDISNAFFMNIKWVKNQDLPPSVNRTKTFSRECQLEAIREHMRRLSELEKAVQNDAIVEFLHREVVPIYREKIKAKIKDDELRKECLSWMIDYLEDYLNRGWAAASFDSFLQPLIWKFFRLRQKYTTIEFNPDYFNHNNQEDTEDDQ
;
A
#
# COMPACT_ATOMS: atom_id res chain seq x y z
N MET A 1 8.83 -31.53 1.56
CA MET A 1 9.34 -30.14 1.56
C MET A 1 10.58 -30.09 2.45
N LYS A 2 11.73 -29.59 1.97
CA LYS A 2 12.94 -29.46 2.80
C LYS A 2 12.69 -28.36 3.84
N LYS A 3 12.78 -28.69 5.13
CA LYS A 3 12.68 -27.73 6.24
C LYS A 3 13.99 -26.95 6.30
N ILE A 4 13.93 -25.63 6.19
CA ILE A 4 15.11 -24.78 6.33
C ILE A 4 15.41 -24.65 7.82
N GLU A 5 16.61 -25.04 8.24
CA GLU A 5 17.06 -24.92 9.62
C GLU A 5 17.40 -23.47 9.96
N GLU A 6 17.14 -23.07 11.21
CA GLU A 6 17.42 -21.72 11.68
C GLU A 6 18.91 -21.58 12.00
N GLU A 7 19.64 -20.88 11.14
CA GLU A 7 21.05 -20.59 11.30
C GLU A 7 21.24 -19.24 12.00
N TRP A 8 22.22 -19.15 12.89
CA TRP A 8 22.54 -17.94 13.66
C TRP A 8 23.95 -17.45 13.32
N LYS A 9 24.09 -16.13 13.10
CA LYS A 9 25.39 -15.49 12.84
C LYS A 9 25.59 -14.27 13.69
N VAL A 10 26.83 -14.07 14.16
CA VAL A 10 27.24 -12.92 14.96
C VAL A 10 27.14 -11.64 14.13
N ILE A 11 26.62 -10.57 14.73
CA ILE A 11 26.55 -9.25 14.09
C ILE A 11 27.90 -8.55 14.34
N PRO A 12 28.75 -8.29 13.32
CA PRO A 12 30.12 -7.79 13.54
C PRO A 12 30.17 -6.42 14.25
N GLU A 13 29.20 -5.55 13.96
CA GLU A 13 29.09 -4.21 14.59
C GLU A 13 28.71 -4.30 16.07
N VAL A 14 28.06 -5.39 16.49
CA VAL A 14 27.63 -5.64 17.87
C VAL A 14 27.83 -7.12 18.26
N PRO A 15 29.08 -7.56 18.51
CA PRO A 15 29.42 -8.99 18.65
C PRO A 15 28.76 -9.71 19.83
N GLU A 16 28.06 -9.01 20.71
CA GLU A 16 27.28 -9.59 21.80
C GLU A 16 25.93 -10.17 21.35
N TYR A 17 25.58 -9.99 20.07
CA TYR A 17 24.31 -10.38 19.49
C TYR A 17 24.50 -11.21 18.22
N GLU A 18 23.56 -12.12 18.01
CA GLU A 18 23.44 -12.94 16.81
C GLU A 18 22.08 -12.69 16.14
N ILE A 19 22.07 -12.74 14.81
CA ILE A 19 20.87 -12.67 13.98
C ILE A 19 20.65 -14.01 13.28
N SER A 20 19.39 -14.47 13.23
CA SER A 20 19.03 -15.68 12.51
C SER A 20 18.66 -15.40 11.05
N ASN A 21 18.75 -16.43 10.21
CA ASN A 21 18.31 -16.38 8.82
C ASN A 21 16.80 -16.11 8.66
N LEU A 22 16.01 -16.27 9.73
CA LEU A 22 14.59 -15.92 9.83
C LEU A 22 14.33 -14.50 10.37
N GLY A 23 15.38 -13.74 10.71
CA GLY A 23 15.27 -12.36 11.19
C GLY A 23 15.08 -12.21 12.70
N ARG A 24 15.31 -13.25 13.49
CA ARG A 24 15.29 -13.15 14.96
C ARG A 24 16.65 -12.73 15.48
N CYS A 25 16.70 -11.85 16.48
CA CYS A 25 17.94 -11.46 17.13
C CYS A 25 18.00 -11.98 18.57
N ARG A 26 19.16 -12.46 19.01
CA ARG A 26 19.38 -12.91 20.40
C ARG A 26 20.66 -12.33 20.97
N ASN A 27 20.68 -12.11 22.27
CA ASN A 27 21.90 -11.82 23.01
C ASN A 27 22.63 -13.13 23.33
N ILE A 28 23.92 -13.22 22.97
CA ILE A 28 24.71 -14.46 23.10
C ILE A 28 24.89 -14.83 24.58
N LYS A 29 25.31 -13.87 25.41
CA LYS A 29 25.62 -14.11 26.84
C LYS A 29 24.39 -14.55 27.64
N ARG A 30 23.23 -13.96 27.34
CA ARG A 30 21.97 -14.25 28.03
C ARG A 30 21.15 -15.36 27.36
N ASN A 31 21.60 -15.84 26.20
CA ASN A 31 20.87 -16.74 25.30
C ASN A 31 19.38 -16.37 25.14
N LYS A 32 19.10 -15.06 25.07
CA LYS A 32 17.73 -14.53 25.10
C LYS A 32 17.40 -13.84 23.78
N VAL A 33 16.33 -14.30 23.14
CA VAL A 33 15.75 -13.65 21.96
C VAL A 33 15.18 -12.30 22.37
N ILE A 34 15.52 -11.28 21.59
CA ILE A 34 15.14 -9.90 21.81
C ILE A 34 13.88 -9.63 21.01
N LYS A 35 12.95 -8.88 21.59
CA LYS A 35 11.74 -8.47 20.89
C LYS A 35 12.05 -7.34 19.91
N GLU A 36 11.67 -7.52 18.65
CA GLU A 36 11.78 -6.48 17.64
C GLU A 36 10.83 -5.32 17.94
N ARG A 37 11.23 -4.14 17.48
CA ARG A 37 10.42 -2.92 17.56
C ARG A 37 9.86 -2.62 16.18
N VAL A 38 8.69 -2.00 16.16
CA VAL A 38 8.02 -1.57 14.93
C VAL A 38 8.46 -0.16 14.58
N LEU A 39 9.02 0.01 13.39
CA LEU A 39 9.23 1.29 12.75
C LEU A 39 8.02 1.56 11.85
N LYS A 40 7.25 2.60 12.17
CA LYS A 40 6.19 3.09 11.29
C LYS A 40 6.82 3.87 10.14
N ILE A 41 6.63 3.39 8.91
CA ILE A 41 7.05 4.08 7.69
C ILE A 41 5.77 4.52 6.97
N GLY A 42 5.44 5.81 7.10
CA GLY A 42 4.17 6.35 6.60
C GLY A 42 2.95 5.76 7.31
N SER A 43 1.80 5.79 6.64
CA SER A 43 0.50 5.37 7.21
C SER A 43 0.29 3.85 7.22
N SER A 44 1.01 3.09 6.40
CA SER A 44 0.68 1.67 6.12
C SER A 44 1.86 0.69 6.24
N TYR A 45 3.10 1.14 6.17
CA TYR A 45 4.25 0.22 6.19
C TYR A 45 4.83 0.06 7.59
N ARG A 46 5.12 -1.19 7.96
CA ARG A 46 5.74 -1.56 9.24
C ARG A 46 7.03 -2.33 8.97
N ALA A 47 8.16 -1.69 9.19
CA ALA A 47 9.43 -2.39 9.24
C ALA A 47 9.75 -2.79 10.68
N PHE A 48 10.45 -3.90 10.86
CA PHE A 48 11.00 -4.25 12.15
C PHE A 48 12.44 -3.75 12.30
N TYR A 49 12.82 -3.39 13.52
CA TYR A 49 14.19 -3.01 13.85
C TYR A 49 14.56 -3.48 15.26
N TYR A 50 15.86 -3.62 15.48
CA TYR A 50 16.41 -3.88 16.81
C TYR A 50 17.18 -2.67 17.34
N ARG A 51 17.06 -2.47 18.66
CA ARG A 51 17.86 -1.55 19.44
C ARG A 51 18.84 -2.39 20.27
N LEU A 52 20.09 -2.43 19.83
CA LEU A 52 21.15 -3.29 20.37
C LEU A 52 22.07 -2.45 21.25
N HIS A 53 22.31 -2.90 22.47
CA HIS A 53 23.13 -2.16 23.44
C HIS A 53 24.54 -2.76 23.49
N ILE A 54 25.56 -1.95 23.23
CA ILE A 54 26.96 -2.37 23.30
C ILE A 54 27.79 -1.28 24.00
N LYS A 55 28.55 -1.66 25.05
CA LYS A 55 29.49 -0.77 25.76
C LYS A 55 28.93 0.63 26.10
N GLY A 56 27.67 0.70 26.53
CA GLY A 56 26.99 1.96 26.86
C GLY A 56 26.35 2.71 25.69
N ASN A 57 26.62 2.31 24.44
CA ASN A 57 26.04 2.89 23.23
C ASN A 57 24.83 2.09 22.72
N ILE A 58 23.95 2.78 22.00
CA ILE A 58 22.75 2.21 21.40
C ILE A 58 22.90 2.15 19.88
N PHE A 59 22.84 0.94 19.35
CA PHE A 59 22.91 0.67 17.92
C PHE A 59 21.53 0.30 17.38
N THR A 60 21.06 1.04 16.38
CA THR A 60 19.72 0.84 15.81
C THR A 60 19.83 0.42 14.34
N ARG A 61 19.31 -0.76 14.00
CA ARG A 61 19.29 -1.29 12.63
C ARG A 61 17.99 -2.03 12.33
N THR A 62 17.52 -1.93 11.09
CA THR A 62 16.37 -2.70 10.61
C THR A 62 16.73 -4.17 10.54
N VAL A 63 15.74 -5.04 10.81
CA VAL A 63 15.94 -6.49 10.82
C VAL A 63 16.44 -6.97 9.46
N GLY A 64 15.83 -6.49 8.36
CA GLY A 64 16.25 -6.88 7.02
C GLY A 64 17.71 -6.54 6.71
N LYS A 65 18.23 -5.41 7.22
CA LYS A 65 19.63 -5.04 6.98
C LYS A 65 20.60 -5.93 7.74
N LEU A 66 20.27 -6.31 8.98
CA LEU A 66 21.05 -7.26 9.76
C LEU A 66 21.08 -8.64 9.09
N VAL A 67 19.93 -9.12 8.63
CA VAL A 67 19.84 -10.42 7.91
C VAL A 67 20.62 -10.38 6.60
N ALA A 68 20.46 -9.31 5.81
CA ALA A 68 21.18 -9.17 4.54
C ALA A 68 22.70 -9.17 4.74
N GLN A 69 23.21 -8.45 5.75
CA GLN A 69 24.64 -8.42 6.06
C GLN A 69 25.19 -9.77 6.50
N ALA A 70 24.37 -10.59 7.18
CA ALA A 70 24.80 -11.88 7.70
C ALA A 70 24.67 -13.04 6.69
N PHE A 71 23.62 -13.04 5.87
CA PHE A 71 23.22 -14.22 5.07
C PHE A 71 23.18 -13.98 3.56
N VAL A 72 23.19 -12.73 3.09
CA VAL A 72 23.08 -12.42 1.66
C VAL A 72 24.41 -11.86 1.16
N PRO A 73 25.14 -12.57 0.27
CA PRO A 73 26.39 -12.07 -0.30
C PRO A 73 26.21 -10.71 -0.98
N ASN A 74 27.13 -9.78 -0.74
CA ASN A 74 27.13 -8.44 -1.30
C ASN A 74 28.40 -8.16 -2.12
N PRO A 75 28.64 -8.88 -3.23
CA PRO A 75 29.87 -8.75 -4.02
C PRO A 75 30.04 -7.35 -4.63
N ASN A 76 28.93 -6.62 -4.81
CA ASN A 76 28.88 -5.32 -5.47
C ASN A 76 28.94 -4.13 -4.49
N GLY A 77 29.10 -4.37 -3.18
CA GLY A 77 29.19 -3.30 -2.17
C GLY A 77 27.93 -2.44 -2.07
N CYS A 78 26.75 -2.98 -2.41
CA CYS A 78 25.49 -2.26 -2.37
C CYS A 78 25.14 -1.85 -0.93
N THR A 79 24.54 -0.67 -0.74
CA THR A 79 24.18 -0.17 0.60
C THR A 79 22.70 -0.36 0.93
N GLN A 80 21.89 -0.65 -0.09
CA GLN A 80 20.44 -0.78 -0.03
C GLN A 80 19.98 -2.22 -0.25
N ILE A 81 18.88 -2.56 0.42
CA ILE A 81 18.23 -3.86 0.32
C ILE A 81 16.81 -3.72 -0.21
N ARG A 82 16.30 -4.77 -0.84
CA ARG A 82 14.89 -4.89 -1.25
C ARG A 82 14.33 -6.24 -0.83
N TYR A 83 13.06 -6.24 -0.46
CA TYR A 83 12.25 -7.42 -0.19
C TYR A 83 11.58 -7.87 -1.49
N LYS A 84 11.71 -9.16 -1.85
CA LYS A 84 11.24 -9.69 -3.13
C LYS A 84 9.72 -9.72 -3.22
N ASP A 85 9.04 -10.02 -2.11
CA ASP A 85 7.59 -10.03 -1.97
C ASP A 85 6.96 -8.63 -1.75
N GLY A 86 7.79 -7.61 -1.55
CA GLY A 86 7.34 -6.25 -1.24
C GLY A 86 6.88 -6.05 0.22
N ASP A 87 6.89 -7.09 1.05
CA ASP A 87 6.58 -7.00 2.47
C ASP A 87 7.86 -6.79 3.28
N ILE A 88 8.05 -5.54 3.74
CA ILE A 88 9.22 -5.15 4.55
C ILE A 88 9.21 -5.74 5.97
N SER A 89 8.12 -6.41 6.37
CA SER A 89 8.00 -7.13 7.63
C SER A 89 8.56 -8.56 7.54
N ASN A 90 8.60 -9.14 6.33
CA ASN A 90 9.14 -10.47 6.07
C ASN A 90 10.67 -10.45 5.88
N ALA A 91 11.41 -10.46 6.99
CA ALA A 91 12.87 -10.39 7.00
C ALA A 91 13.59 -11.73 6.74
N PHE A 92 12.92 -12.70 6.08
CA PHE A 92 13.56 -13.97 5.71
C PHE A 92 14.70 -13.74 4.72
N PHE A 93 15.87 -14.36 4.92
CA PHE A 93 17.06 -14.06 4.12
C PHE A 93 16.88 -14.27 2.61
N MET A 94 16.13 -15.32 2.20
CA MET A 94 15.86 -15.56 0.78
C MET A 94 14.91 -14.52 0.18
N ASN A 95 14.12 -13.83 1.01
CA ASN A 95 13.26 -12.74 0.59
C ASN A 95 14.04 -11.42 0.39
N ILE A 96 15.31 -11.33 0.81
CA ILE A 96 16.08 -10.09 0.74
C ILE A 96 17.13 -10.16 -0.36
N LYS A 97 17.31 -9.06 -1.09
CA LYS A 97 18.42 -8.88 -2.05
C LYS A 97 19.07 -7.51 -1.92
N TRP A 98 20.38 -7.45 -2.17
CA TRP A 98 21.12 -6.20 -2.31
C TRP A 98 20.80 -5.54 -3.66
N VAL A 99 20.63 -4.22 -3.68
CA VAL A 99 20.34 -3.44 -4.88
C VAL A 99 21.27 -2.22 -4.98
N LYS A 100 21.78 -1.90 -6.18
CA LYS A 100 22.50 -0.64 -6.41
C LYS A 100 21.51 0.53 -6.45
N ASN A 101 21.97 1.75 -6.17
CA ASN A 101 21.13 2.95 -6.34
C ASN A 101 20.54 3.10 -7.75
N GLN A 102 21.20 2.54 -8.77
CA GLN A 102 20.70 2.50 -10.16
C GLN A 102 19.74 1.33 -10.44
N ASP A 103 19.78 0.25 -9.63
CA ASP A 103 18.83 -0.88 -9.70
C ASP A 103 17.54 -0.60 -8.93
N LEU A 104 17.42 0.58 -8.31
CA LEU A 104 16.13 1.14 -7.98
C LEU A 104 15.41 1.41 -9.31
N PRO A 105 14.38 0.66 -9.72
CA PRO A 105 13.31 1.29 -10.46
C PRO A 105 12.96 2.57 -9.68
N PRO A 106 12.82 3.72 -10.36
CA PRO A 106 12.49 4.97 -9.71
C PRO A 106 11.41 4.68 -8.68
N SER A 107 11.63 5.16 -7.46
CA SER A 107 10.73 4.97 -6.32
C SER A 107 9.30 4.83 -6.82
N VAL A 108 8.60 3.76 -6.42
CA VAL A 108 7.17 3.56 -6.73
C VAL A 108 6.33 4.56 -5.90
N ASN A 109 6.71 5.84 -5.95
CA ASN A 109 5.75 6.90 -6.05
C ASN A 109 5.21 6.80 -7.47
N ARG A 110 4.07 6.11 -7.63
CA ARG A 110 3.22 6.38 -8.80
C ARG A 110 2.65 7.80 -8.67
N THR A 111 3.49 8.83 -8.74
CA THR A 111 3.10 9.92 -9.62
C THR A 111 3.32 9.33 -11.00
N LYS A 112 2.23 8.89 -11.64
CA LYS A 112 2.23 8.79 -13.10
C LYS A 112 2.71 10.17 -13.57
N THR A 113 3.98 10.30 -13.95
CA THR A 113 4.41 11.51 -14.65
C THR A 113 3.83 11.35 -16.03
N PHE A 114 2.57 11.73 -16.17
CA PHE A 114 1.87 11.77 -17.44
C PHE A 114 2.71 12.64 -18.39
N SER A 115 2.85 12.23 -19.65
CA SER A 115 3.39 13.13 -20.67
C SER A 115 2.62 14.45 -20.64
N ARG A 116 3.24 15.56 -21.08
CA ARG A 116 2.53 16.85 -21.13
C ARG A 116 1.21 16.74 -21.89
N GLU A 117 1.17 15.91 -22.92
CA GLU A 117 -0.04 15.57 -23.69
C GLU A 117 -1.10 14.88 -22.82
N CYS A 118 -0.73 13.82 -22.10
CA CYS A 118 -1.66 13.14 -21.19
C CYS A 118 -2.15 14.04 -20.04
N GLN A 119 -1.31 14.96 -19.55
CA GLN A 119 -1.71 15.95 -18.55
C GLN A 119 -2.75 16.91 -19.13
N LEU A 120 -2.48 17.46 -20.32
CA LEU A 120 -3.41 18.35 -21.01
C LEU A 120 -4.74 17.67 -21.30
N GLU A 121 -4.73 16.41 -21.71
CA GLU A 121 -5.93 15.64 -21.98
C GLU A 121 -6.77 15.42 -20.72
N ALA A 122 -6.14 15.05 -19.61
CA ALA A 122 -6.83 14.90 -18.33
C ALA A 122 -7.44 16.23 -17.83
N ILE A 123 -6.72 17.34 -18.01
CA ILE A 123 -7.22 18.68 -17.64
C ILE A 123 -8.42 19.06 -18.52
N ARG A 124 -8.34 18.85 -19.84
CA ARG A 124 -9.46 19.12 -20.77
C ARG A 124 -10.70 18.34 -20.40
N GLU A 125 -10.53 17.05 -20.11
CA GLU A 125 -11.65 16.20 -19.75
C GLU A 125 -12.25 16.58 -18.38
N HIS A 126 -11.42 17.02 -17.43
CA HIS A 126 -11.91 17.57 -16.16
C HIS A 126 -12.71 18.86 -16.39
N MET A 127 -12.19 19.81 -17.18
CA MET A 127 -12.92 21.04 -17.52
C MET A 127 -14.25 20.73 -18.22
N ARG A 128 -14.26 19.82 -19.20
CA ARG A 128 -15.47 19.39 -19.90
C ARG A 128 -16.55 18.91 -18.92
N ARG A 129 -16.19 18.03 -17.97
CA ARG A 129 -17.14 17.51 -16.98
C ARG A 129 -17.68 18.59 -16.05
N LEU A 130 -16.86 19.57 -15.66
CA LEU A 130 -17.33 20.69 -14.86
C LEU A 130 -18.30 21.58 -15.63
N SER A 131 -18.06 21.82 -16.93
CA SER A 131 -19.02 22.53 -17.79
C SER A 131 -20.34 21.76 -17.96
N GLU A 132 -20.30 20.43 -18.05
CA GLU A 132 -21.52 19.62 -18.09
C GLU A 132 -22.25 19.62 -16.74
N LEU A 133 -21.52 19.62 -15.62
CA LEU A 133 -22.12 19.77 -14.28
C LEU A 133 -22.81 21.13 -14.15
N GLU A 134 -22.19 22.22 -14.63
CA GLU A 134 -22.78 23.56 -14.60
C GLU A 134 -24.13 23.57 -15.32
N LYS A 135 -24.20 23.02 -16.54
CA LYS A 135 -25.46 22.87 -17.28
C LYS A 135 -26.46 22.01 -16.54
N ALA A 136 -26.01 20.93 -15.91
CA ALA A 136 -26.88 20.04 -15.15
C ALA A 136 -27.50 20.74 -13.93
N VAL A 137 -26.72 21.54 -13.21
CA VAL A 137 -27.22 22.34 -12.08
C VAL A 137 -28.21 23.41 -12.55
N GLN A 138 -27.96 24.06 -13.69
CA GLN A 138 -28.88 25.07 -14.25
C GLN A 138 -30.22 24.48 -14.71
N ASN A 139 -30.23 23.23 -15.17
CA ASN A 139 -31.41 22.54 -15.72
C ASN A 139 -32.02 21.51 -14.75
N ASP A 140 -31.61 21.50 -13.48
CA ASP A 140 -32.08 20.53 -12.46
C ASP A 140 -31.88 19.05 -12.87
N ALA A 141 -30.82 18.77 -13.63
CA ALA A 141 -30.52 17.46 -14.22
C ALA A 141 -29.27 16.80 -13.57
N ILE A 142 -29.04 17.06 -12.28
CA ILE A 142 -27.85 16.60 -11.55
C ILE A 142 -27.75 15.07 -11.53
N VAL A 143 -28.87 14.38 -11.30
CA VAL A 143 -28.92 12.91 -11.29
C VAL A 143 -28.52 12.33 -12.64
N GLU A 144 -29.09 12.85 -13.72
CA GLU A 144 -28.76 12.41 -15.08
C GLU A 144 -27.27 12.62 -15.38
N PHE A 145 -26.72 13.76 -14.98
CA PHE A 145 -25.29 14.04 -15.10
C PHE A 145 -24.43 13.03 -14.32
N LEU A 146 -24.77 12.75 -13.05
CA LEU A 146 -24.02 11.79 -12.23
C LEU A 146 -24.02 10.39 -12.85
N HIS A 147 -25.18 9.94 -13.34
CA HIS A 147 -25.31 8.64 -14.01
C HIS A 147 -24.56 8.56 -15.33
N ARG A 148 -24.54 9.66 -16.11
CA ARG A 148 -23.88 9.69 -17.42
C ARG A 148 -22.36 9.82 -17.32
N GLU A 149 -21.88 10.72 -16.46
CA GLU A 149 -20.48 11.14 -16.44
C GLU A 149 -19.68 10.53 -15.28
N VAL A 150 -20.28 10.36 -14.10
CA VAL A 150 -19.56 9.97 -12.87
C VAL A 150 -19.61 8.47 -12.62
N VAL A 151 -20.79 7.85 -12.79
CA VAL A 151 -20.99 6.40 -12.57
C VAL A 151 -20.01 5.53 -13.36
N PRO A 152 -19.74 5.74 -14.67
CA PRO A 152 -18.81 4.90 -15.41
C PRO A 152 -17.39 4.94 -14.83
N ILE A 153 -16.94 6.13 -14.42
CA ILE A 153 -15.61 6.35 -13.83
C ILE A 153 -15.52 5.62 -12.49
N TYR A 154 -16.54 5.78 -11.65
CA TYR A 154 -16.56 5.20 -10.31
C TYR A 154 -16.66 3.69 -10.38
N ARG A 155 -17.50 3.15 -11.27
CA ARG A 155 -17.63 1.70 -11.51
C ARG A 155 -16.27 1.06 -11.82
N GLU A 156 -15.54 1.60 -12.79
CA GLU A 156 -14.23 1.06 -13.17
C GLU A 156 -13.21 1.14 -12.03
N LYS A 157 -13.17 2.28 -11.31
CA LYS A 157 -12.22 2.46 -10.21
C LYS A 157 -12.57 1.66 -8.96
N ILE A 158 -13.85 1.40 -8.70
CA ILE A 158 -14.34 0.56 -7.60
C ILE A 158 -14.08 -0.92 -7.90
N LYS A 159 -14.26 -1.37 -9.16
CA LYS A 159 -13.95 -2.73 -9.59
C LYS A 159 -12.50 -3.12 -9.27
N ALA A 160 -11.56 -2.18 -9.42
CA ALA A 160 -10.16 -2.38 -9.06
C ALA A 160 -9.88 -2.45 -7.54
N LYS A 161 -10.87 -2.15 -6.69
CA LYS A 161 -10.71 -2.00 -5.24
C LYS A 161 -11.55 -2.97 -4.41
N ILE A 162 -12.71 -3.38 -4.91
CA ILE A 162 -13.66 -4.26 -4.22
C ILE A 162 -13.85 -5.50 -5.08
N LYS A 163 -13.55 -6.70 -4.55
CA LYS A 163 -13.71 -7.96 -5.28
C LYS A 163 -15.15 -8.47 -5.31
N ASP A 164 -15.92 -8.20 -4.26
CA ASP A 164 -17.31 -8.66 -4.12
C ASP A 164 -18.28 -7.81 -4.99
N ASP A 165 -19.09 -8.46 -5.83
CA ASP A 165 -19.90 -7.77 -6.84
C ASP A 165 -21.15 -7.08 -6.26
N GLU A 166 -21.77 -7.65 -5.23
CA GLU A 166 -22.89 -7.01 -4.53
C GLU A 166 -22.42 -5.76 -3.78
N LEU A 167 -21.28 -5.86 -3.10
CA LEU A 167 -20.67 -4.77 -2.37
C LEU A 167 -20.24 -3.62 -3.30
N ARG A 168 -19.80 -3.91 -4.53
CA ARG A 168 -19.54 -2.86 -5.53
C ARG A 168 -20.80 -2.08 -5.86
N LYS A 169 -21.93 -2.77 -6.06
CA LYS A 169 -23.22 -2.15 -6.41
C LYS A 169 -23.75 -1.32 -5.24
N GLU A 170 -23.69 -1.87 -4.03
CA GLU A 170 -24.06 -1.17 -2.79
C GLU A 170 -23.22 0.11 -2.60
N CYS A 171 -21.90 -0.01 -2.74
CA CYS A 171 -20.98 1.13 -2.63
C CYS A 171 -21.25 2.19 -3.69
N LEU A 172 -21.41 1.78 -4.95
CA LEU A 172 -21.66 2.71 -6.05
C LEU A 172 -22.99 3.45 -5.88
N SER A 173 -24.08 2.75 -5.53
CA SER A 173 -25.39 3.37 -5.29
C SER A 173 -25.29 4.42 -4.18
N TRP A 174 -24.72 4.03 -3.03
CA TRP A 174 -24.55 4.95 -1.90
C TRP A 174 -23.73 6.20 -2.26
N MET A 175 -22.70 6.04 -3.10
CA MET A 175 -21.87 7.15 -3.55
C MET A 175 -22.62 8.14 -4.43
N ILE A 176 -23.53 7.66 -5.28
CA ILE A 176 -24.34 8.53 -6.15
C ILE A 176 -25.38 9.27 -5.33
N ASP A 177 -26.11 8.59 -4.45
CA ASP A 177 -27.09 9.22 -3.55
C ASP A 177 -26.43 10.30 -2.69
N TYR A 178 -25.21 10.02 -2.19
CA TYR A 178 -24.44 10.98 -1.43
C TYR A 178 -24.05 12.21 -2.26
N LEU A 179 -23.58 12.01 -3.50
CA LEU A 179 -23.16 13.11 -4.37
C LEU A 179 -24.34 13.96 -4.81
N GLU A 180 -25.49 13.33 -5.09
CA GLU A 180 -26.74 14.03 -5.39
C GLU A 180 -27.15 14.94 -4.24
N ASP A 181 -27.27 14.40 -3.02
CA ASP A 181 -27.61 15.18 -1.81
C ASP A 181 -26.59 16.29 -1.54
N TYR A 182 -25.29 16.00 -1.73
CA TYR A 182 -24.21 16.98 -1.57
C TYR A 182 -24.36 18.18 -2.52
N LEU A 183 -24.60 17.91 -3.81
CA LEU A 183 -24.77 18.94 -4.82
C LEU A 183 -26.09 19.72 -4.64
N ASN A 184 -27.19 19.02 -4.34
CA ASN A 184 -28.51 19.62 -4.10
C ASN A 184 -28.52 20.55 -2.86
N ARG A 185 -27.64 20.31 -1.88
CA ARG A 185 -27.43 21.22 -0.74
C ARG A 185 -26.62 22.46 -1.07
N GLY A 186 -26.21 22.64 -2.33
CA GLY A 186 -25.43 23.79 -2.81
C GLY A 186 -23.92 23.67 -2.57
N TRP A 187 -23.41 22.46 -2.27
CA TRP A 187 -21.97 22.27 -2.09
C TRP A 187 -21.30 22.04 -3.44
N ALA A 188 -20.21 22.77 -3.71
CA ALA A 188 -19.51 22.65 -4.98
C ALA A 188 -18.58 21.42 -5.02
N ALA A 189 -18.52 20.78 -6.19
CA ALA A 189 -17.55 19.72 -6.48
C ALA A 189 -16.45 20.25 -7.41
N ALA A 190 -15.23 20.39 -6.89
CA ALA A 190 -14.09 20.86 -7.70
C ALA A 190 -13.53 19.76 -8.63
N SER A 191 -13.80 18.48 -8.36
CA SER A 191 -13.39 17.33 -9.16
C SER A 191 -14.15 16.10 -8.68
N PHE A 192 -14.60 15.22 -9.58
CA PHE A 192 -15.21 13.95 -9.17
C PHE A 192 -14.17 12.87 -8.86
N ASP A 193 -12.96 12.98 -9.42
CA ASP A 193 -11.89 11.99 -9.18
C ASP A 193 -11.35 12.05 -7.75
N SER A 194 -11.22 13.26 -7.21
CA SER A 194 -10.72 13.49 -5.85
C SER A 194 -11.69 13.02 -4.76
N PHE A 195 -12.99 12.93 -5.05
CA PHE A 195 -14.01 12.51 -4.09
C PHE A 195 -14.08 10.99 -3.93
N LEU A 196 -13.60 10.23 -4.91
CA LEU A 196 -13.73 8.77 -4.91
C LEU A 196 -13.13 8.09 -3.66
N GLN A 197 -11.88 8.41 -3.32
CA GLN A 197 -11.24 7.77 -2.15
C GLN A 197 -11.89 8.15 -0.82
N PRO A 198 -12.17 9.44 -0.54
CA PRO A 198 -12.94 9.83 0.64
C PRO A 198 -14.30 9.16 0.75
N LEU A 199 -15.02 9.03 -0.37
CA LEU A 199 -16.34 8.40 -0.40
C LEU A 199 -16.29 6.91 -0.10
N ILE A 200 -15.35 6.17 -0.69
CA ILE A 200 -15.12 4.76 -0.38
C ILE A 200 -14.82 4.57 1.11
N TRP A 201 -13.94 5.40 1.68
CA TRP A 201 -13.63 5.36 3.11
C TRP A 201 -14.87 5.62 3.99
N LYS A 202 -15.67 6.62 3.62
CA LYS A 202 -16.90 6.97 4.34
C LYS A 202 -17.93 5.85 4.27
N PHE A 203 -18.11 5.22 3.11
CA PHE A 203 -18.97 4.06 2.91
C PHE A 203 -18.59 2.91 3.87
N PHE A 204 -17.33 2.46 3.84
CA PHE A 204 -16.88 1.36 4.70
C PHE A 204 -16.98 1.68 6.19
N ARG A 205 -16.67 2.93 6.59
CA ARG A 205 -16.80 3.38 7.97
C ARG A 205 -18.24 3.36 8.46
N LEU A 206 -19.20 3.78 7.62
CA LEU A 206 -20.62 3.76 7.96
C LEU A 206 -21.13 2.33 8.02
N ARG A 207 -20.79 1.48 7.05
CA ARG A 207 -21.16 0.06 7.06
C ARG A 207 -20.73 -0.64 8.36
N GLN A 208 -19.49 -0.43 8.81
CA GLN A 208 -19.00 -0.97 10.08
C GLN A 208 -19.78 -0.49 11.32
N LYS A 209 -20.32 0.74 11.28
CA LYS A 209 -21.06 1.32 12.41
C LYS A 209 -22.50 0.79 12.49
N TYR A 210 -23.09 0.41 11.37
CA TYR A 210 -24.52 0.04 11.27
C TYR A 210 -24.77 -1.44 10.97
N THR A 211 -23.72 -2.23 10.71
CA THR A 211 -23.79 -3.70 10.56
C THR A 211 -22.82 -4.34 11.55
N THR A 212 -23.31 -5.23 12.42
CA THR A 212 -22.51 -6.11 13.29
C THR A 212 -21.79 -7.18 12.45
N ILE A 213 -20.92 -6.77 11.55
CA ILE A 213 -20.09 -7.65 10.72
C ILE A 213 -18.64 -7.17 10.84
N GLU A 214 -17.76 -8.05 11.30
CA GLU A 214 -16.33 -7.76 11.50
C GLU A 214 -15.65 -7.39 10.18
N PHE A 215 -14.95 -6.26 10.21
CA PHE A 215 -14.09 -5.78 9.14
C PHE A 215 -12.93 -6.76 8.95
N ASN A 216 -12.87 -7.45 7.80
CA ASN A 216 -11.67 -8.18 7.38
C ASN A 216 -10.72 -7.22 6.62
N PRO A 217 -9.58 -6.81 7.19
CA PRO A 217 -8.61 -5.93 6.53
C PRO A 217 -7.96 -6.53 5.27
N ASP A 218 -8.10 -7.83 5.03
CA ASP A 218 -7.48 -8.53 3.90
C ASP A 218 -8.10 -8.21 2.53
N TYR A 219 -9.27 -7.54 2.48
CA TYR A 219 -9.85 -7.06 1.21
C TYR A 219 -8.95 -6.08 0.45
N PHE A 220 -7.96 -5.49 1.12
CA PHE A 220 -6.99 -4.56 0.53
C PHE A 220 -5.61 -5.21 0.27
N ASN A 221 -5.43 -6.50 0.58
CA ASN A 221 -4.20 -7.25 0.41
C ASN A 221 -4.27 -8.23 -0.78
N HIS A 222 -4.50 -7.75 -1.99
CA HIS A 222 -4.12 -8.53 -3.19
C HIS A 222 -3.65 -7.59 -4.31
N ASN A 223 -2.33 -7.45 -4.40
CA ASN A 223 -1.66 -7.12 -5.65
C ASN A 223 -1.87 -8.29 -6.63
N ASN A 224 -2.23 -7.94 -7.87
CA ASN A 224 -2.01 -8.67 -9.12
C ASN A 224 -1.45 -10.10 -8.96
N GLN A 225 -2.32 -11.10 -9.04
CA GLN A 225 -1.96 -12.31 -9.77
C GLN A 225 -2.55 -12.14 -11.16
N GLU A 226 -1.65 -12.11 -12.13
CA GLU A 226 -1.94 -12.28 -13.55
C GLU A 226 -2.61 -13.64 -13.71
N ASP A 227 -3.79 -13.65 -14.30
CA ASP A 227 -4.36 -14.83 -14.93
C ASP A 227 -3.46 -15.16 -16.13
N THR A 228 -2.48 -16.03 -15.92
CA THR A 228 -1.98 -16.90 -16.99
C THR A 228 -2.87 -18.13 -17.00
N GLU A 229 -3.95 -18.07 -17.77
CA GLU A 229 -4.59 -19.27 -18.29
C GLU A 229 -3.66 -19.83 -19.37
N ASP A 230 -2.97 -20.92 -19.02
CA ASP A 230 -2.38 -21.84 -20.00
C ASP A 230 -3.52 -22.62 -20.66
N ASP A 231 -3.54 -22.56 -21.99
CA ASP A 231 -4.28 -23.46 -22.87
C ASP A 231 -3.95 -24.93 -22.57
N GLN A 232 -4.97 -25.73 -22.25
CA GLN A 232 -5.09 -27.16 -22.61
C GLN A 232 -6.53 -27.53 -22.92
#